data_AF-A0A662W8J9-F1
#
_entry.id   AF-A0A662W8J9-F1
#
_cell.length_a   1.000
_cell.length_b   1.000
_cell.length_c   1.000
_cell.angle_alpha   90.00
_cell.angle_beta   90.00
_cell.angle_gamma   90.00
#
_symmetry.space_group_name_H-M   'P 1'
#
loop_
_entity.id
_entity.type
_entity.pdbx_description
1 polymer ?
#
loop_
_entity_poly.entity_id
_entity_poly.type
_entity_poly.pdbx_seq_one_letter_code
_entity_poly.pdbx_strand_id
1 'polypeptide(L)'
;MLRDPIELYTYPREWCSSKDVVEKVRSGLYILTEDGFLRRGITTATTVCAAINAAITSISDEVDSVEVLTPVGLRVRVEVEAVNGVARARKFAGDHEFDVTDGIGVVAKLGGKEIVFGSGIGMIRGRKAVSRAAMRQIMDNFREYAAKYRYRGGVIVEVP
;
A
#
# COMPACT_ATOMS: atom_id res chain seq x y z
N MET A 1 -24.30 -1.31 -14.07
CA MET A 1 -23.33 -2.38 -14.37
C MET A 1 -22.17 -2.18 -13.41
N LEU A 2 -21.84 -3.18 -12.61
CA LEU A 2 -20.72 -3.09 -11.68
C LEU A 2 -19.47 -3.61 -12.39
N ARG A 3 -18.40 -2.80 -12.40
CA ARG A 3 -17.16 -3.09 -13.10
C ARG A 3 -16.03 -3.21 -12.08
N ASP A 4 -15.18 -4.21 -12.24
CA ASP A 4 -13.95 -4.30 -11.46
C ASP A 4 -13.07 -3.07 -11.76
N PRO A 5 -12.57 -2.35 -10.74
CA PRO A 5 -11.84 -1.10 -10.98
C PRO A 5 -10.40 -1.31 -11.46
N ILE A 6 -9.89 -2.55 -11.48
CA ILE A 6 -8.49 -2.88 -11.81
C ILE A 6 -8.43 -3.57 -13.18
N GLU A 7 -9.15 -4.68 -13.33
CA GLU A 7 -9.17 -5.53 -14.52
C GLU A 7 -10.29 -5.16 -15.49
N LEU A 8 -11.22 -4.30 -15.07
CA LEU A 8 -12.19 -3.66 -15.93
C LEU A 8 -13.17 -4.62 -16.63
N TYR A 9 -13.32 -5.86 -16.15
CA TYR A 9 -14.45 -6.72 -16.52
C TYR A 9 -15.71 -6.33 -15.74
N THR A 10 -16.86 -6.80 -16.20
CA THR A 10 -18.15 -6.56 -15.53
C THR A 10 -18.58 -7.80 -14.76
N TYR A 11 -19.14 -7.57 -13.57
CA TYR A 11 -19.79 -8.62 -12.79
C TYR A 11 -21.22 -8.91 -13.27
N PRO A 12 -21.67 -10.18 -13.23
CA PRO A 12 -23.07 -10.55 -13.44
C PRO A 12 -24.02 -9.72 -12.58
N ARG A 13 -25.15 -9.32 -13.16
CA ARG A 13 -26.08 -8.38 -12.51
C ARG A 13 -26.71 -9.00 -11.27
N GLU A 14 -27.00 -10.29 -11.34
CA GLU A 14 -27.56 -11.13 -10.30
C GLU A 14 -26.66 -11.21 -9.05
N TRP A 15 -25.33 -11.07 -9.21
CA TRP A 15 -24.40 -11.04 -8.07
C TRP A 15 -24.35 -9.67 -7.39
N CYS A 16 -24.75 -8.61 -8.09
CA CYS A 16 -24.68 -7.21 -7.64
C CYS A 16 -25.86 -6.84 -6.73
N SER A 17 -26.02 -7.56 -5.61
CA SER A 17 -27.25 -7.60 -4.81
C SER A 17 -27.43 -6.44 -3.83
N SER A 18 -26.39 -5.67 -3.50
CA SER A 18 -26.47 -4.63 -2.47
C SER A 18 -25.47 -3.48 -2.66
N LYS A 19 -25.63 -2.40 -1.89
CA LYS A 19 -24.66 -1.29 -1.85
C LYS A 19 -23.30 -1.70 -1.27
N ASP A 20 -23.30 -2.57 -0.26
CA ASP A 20 -22.07 -3.11 0.35
C ASP A 20 -21.22 -3.86 -0.67
N VAL A 21 -21.86 -4.66 -1.54
CA VAL A 21 -21.18 -5.33 -2.66
C VAL A 21 -20.49 -4.33 -3.59
N VAL A 22 -21.19 -3.24 -3.93
CA VAL A 22 -20.66 -2.19 -4.79
C VAL A 22 -19.48 -1.48 -4.14
N GLU A 23 -19.54 -1.17 -2.85
CA GLU A 23 -18.47 -0.50 -2.10
C GLU A 23 -17.22 -1.39 -1.99
N LYS A 24 -17.39 -2.66 -1.65
CA LYS A 24 -16.30 -3.65 -1.63
C LYS A 24 -15.60 -3.77 -2.97
N VAL A 25 -16.34 -3.93 -4.07
CA VAL A 25 -15.74 -4.00 -5.41
C VAL A 25 -15.02 -2.69 -5.75
N ARG A 26 -15.64 -1.53 -5.48
CA ARG A 26 -15.05 -0.22 -5.78
C ARG A 26 -13.78 0.09 -4.99
N SER A 27 -13.61 -0.50 -3.82
CA SER A 27 -12.36 -0.39 -3.04
C SER A 27 -11.16 -0.99 -3.77
N GLY A 28 -11.38 -1.90 -4.72
CA GLY A 28 -10.34 -2.69 -5.36
C GLY A 28 -9.73 -3.78 -4.47
N LEU A 29 -10.21 -3.98 -3.24
CA LEU A 29 -9.77 -5.06 -2.34
C LEU A 29 -10.60 -6.34 -2.43
N TYR A 30 -11.68 -6.34 -3.22
CA TYR A 30 -12.58 -7.49 -3.31
C TYR A 30 -12.92 -7.80 -4.77
N ILE A 31 -12.90 -9.08 -5.10
CA ILE A 31 -13.47 -9.67 -6.30
C ILE A 31 -14.78 -10.32 -5.91
N LEU A 32 -15.88 -9.92 -6.54
CA LEU A 32 -17.19 -10.52 -6.30
C LEU A 32 -17.28 -11.88 -7.02
N THR A 33 -17.72 -12.92 -6.30
CA THR A 33 -18.02 -14.25 -6.83
C THR A 33 -19.53 -14.51 -6.79
N GLU A 34 -19.98 -15.67 -7.26
CA GLU A 34 -21.40 -16.07 -7.23
C GLU A 34 -21.95 -16.14 -5.79
N ASP A 35 -21.13 -16.62 -4.87
CA ASP A 35 -21.49 -17.00 -3.50
C ASP A 35 -20.79 -16.16 -2.43
N GLY A 36 -19.97 -15.17 -2.81
CA GLY A 36 -19.21 -14.36 -1.84
C GLY A 36 -18.19 -13.43 -2.47
N PHE A 37 -17.00 -13.38 -1.86
CA PHE A 37 -15.90 -12.53 -2.30
C PHE A 37 -14.56 -13.24 -2.16
N LEU A 38 -13.66 -12.96 -3.11
CA LEU A 38 -12.22 -13.16 -2.91
C LEU A 38 -11.58 -11.83 -2.53
N ARG A 39 -10.71 -11.85 -1.53
CA ARG A 39 -9.95 -10.70 -1.04
C ARG A 39 -8.67 -10.55 -1.85
N ARG A 40 -8.42 -9.35 -2.36
CA ARG A 40 -7.13 -8.98 -2.95
C ARG A 40 -6.15 -8.55 -1.85
N GLY A 41 -4.90 -8.93 -2.02
CA GLY A 41 -3.79 -8.41 -1.22
C GLY A 41 -3.30 -7.04 -1.68
N ILE A 42 -2.32 -6.52 -0.95
CA ILE A 42 -1.52 -5.36 -1.36
C ILE A 42 -0.11 -5.80 -1.79
N THR A 43 0.48 -5.03 -2.69
CA THR A 43 1.85 -5.28 -3.14
C THR A 43 2.87 -4.86 -2.07
N THR A 44 4.11 -5.36 -2.19
CA THR A 44 5.23 -4.89 -1.35
C THR A 44 5.43 -3.37 -1.47
N ALA A 45 5.30 -2.81 -2.67
CA ALA A 45 5.39 -1.37 -2.89
C ALA A 45 4.27 -0.58 -2.18
N THR A 46 3.03 -1.09 -2.20
CA THR A 46 1.91 -0.47 -1.47
C THR A 46 2.14 -0.53 0.04
N THR A 47 2.73 -1.62 0.54
CA THR A 47 3.13 -1.76 1.95
C THR A 47 4.23 -0.77 2.33
N VAL A 48 5.23 -0.55 1.45
CA VAL A 48 6.26 0.48 1.62
C VAL A 48 5.64 1.88 1.67
N CYS A 49 4.70 2.17 0.77
CA CYS A 49 4.00 3.46 0.78
C CYS A 49 3.22 3.67 2.09
N ALA A 50 2.54 2.63 2.59
CA ALA A 50 1.84 2.70 3.87
C ALA A 50 2.81 3.05 5.02
N ALA A 51 3.94 2.36 5.12
CA ALA A 51 4.94 2.66 6.14
C ALA A 51 5.49 4.10 6.01
N ILE A 52 5.80 4.57 4.80
CA ILE A 52 6.29 5.95 4.59
C ILE A 52 5.23 6.98 4.98
N ASN A 53 4.00 6.83 4.50
CA ASN A 53 2.89 7.74 4.76
C ASN A 53 2.62 7.84 6.27
N ALA A 54 2.64 6.71 6.96
CA ALA A 54 2.46 6.62 8.40
C ALA A 54 3.62 7.24 9.18
N ALA A 55 4.87 7.03 8.75
CA ALA A 55 6.03 7.66 9.38
C ALA A 55 5.98 9.19 9.26
N ILE A 56 5.59 9.72 8.09
CA ILE A 56 5.39 11.17 7.90
C ILE A 56 4.28 11.71 8.82
N THR A 57 3.16 11.01 8.87
CA THR A 57 1.99 11.41 9.68
C THR A 57 2.31 11.40 11.17
N SER A 58 3.06 10.39 11.64
CA SER A 58 3.36 10.17 13.07
C SER A 58 4.28 11.22 13.71
N ILE A 59 4.75 12.21 12.94
CA ILE A 59 5.44 13.38 13.50
C ILE A 59 4.45 14.30 14.24
N SER A 60 3.21 14.40 13.74
CA SER A 60 2.23 15.41 14.21
C SER A 60 0.95 14.80 14.77
N ASP A 61 0.60 13.59 14.32
CA ASP A 61 -0.66 12.94 14.68
C ASP A 61 -0.44 11.51 15.16
N GLU A 62 -1.32 11.01 16.02
CA GLU A 62 -1.46 9.57 16.24
C GLU A 62 -2.09 8.93 15.00
N VAL A 63 -1.58 7.77 14.58
CA VAL A 63 -2.02 7.11 13.35
C VAL A 63 -2.03 5.59 13.50
N ASP A 64 -3.20 5.01 13.25
CA ASP A 64 -3.45 3.56 13.21
C ASP A 64 -3.64 3.04 11.78
N SER A 65 -3.89 3.94 10.82
CA SER A 65 -4.13 3.62 9.42
C SER A 65 -3.82 4.81 8.50
N VAL A 66 -3.42 4.51 7.27
CA VAL A 66 -3.15 5.52 6.24
C VAL A 66 -3.79 5.16 4.91
N GLU A 67 -4.12 6.19 4.13
CA GLU A 67 -4.50 6.00 2.73
C GLU A 67 -3.26 5.95 1.84
N VAL A 68 -3.22 4.95 0.96
CA VAL A 68 -2.17 4.77 -0.03
C VAL A 68 -2.75 4.88 -1.43
N LEU A 69 -2.16 5.75 -2.25
CA LEU A 69 -2.46 5.81 -3.67
C LEU A 69 -1.80 4.62 -4.38
N THR A 70 -2.60 3.82 -5.09
CA THR A 70 -2.13 2.69 -5.89
C THR A 70 -1.81 3.12 -7.32
N PRO A 71 -1.03 2.33 -8.08
CA PRO A 71 -0.69 2.66 -9.48
C PRO A 71 -1.91 2.76 -10.41
N VAL A 72 -3.03 2.13 -10.04
CA VAL A 72 -4.31 2.16 -10.78
C VAL A 72 -5.23 3.30 -10.36
N GLY A 73 -4.76 4.21 -9.50
CA GLY A 73 -5.50 5.40 -9.08
C GLY A 73 -6.49 5.18 -7.94
N LEU A 74 -6.53 3.99 -7.34
CA LEU A 74 -7.35 3.71 -6.16
C LEU A 74 -6.64 4.13 -4.88
N ARG A 75 -7.41 4.61 -3.90
CA ARG A 75 -6.94 4.82 -2.52
C ARG A 75 -7.31 3.62 -1.66
N VAL A 76 -6.30 2.98 -1.10
CA VAL A 76 -6.47 1.83 -0.20
C VAL A 76 -6.08 2.26 1.21
N ARG A 77 -6.96 2.00 2.19
CA ARG A 77 -6.65 2.18 3.60
C ARG A 77 -5.85 0.98 4.09
N VAL A 78 -4.71 1.23 4.72
CA VAL A 78 -3.80 0.19 5.26
C VAL A 78 -3.55 0.49 6.72
N GLU A 79 -3.75 -0.53 7.58
CA GLU A 79 -3.42 -0.46 9.01
C GLU A 79 -1.90 -0.46 9.22
N VAL A 80 -1.45 0.32 10.20
CA VAL A 80 -0.04 0.59 10.48
C VAL A 80 0.20 0.79 11.97
N GLU A 81 1.44 0.60 12.38
CA GLU A 81 1.93 1.01 13.70
C GLU A 81 2.92 2.15 13.48
N ALA A 82 2.72 3.33 14.06
CA ALA A 82 3.64 4.44 13.86
C ALA A 82 3.77 5.36 15.08
N VAL A 83 4.98 5.87 15.28
CA VAL A 83 5.31 6.80 16.37
C VAL A 83 6.55 7.60 16.00
N ASN A 84 6.51 8.92 16.22
CA ASN A 84 7.67 9.82 16.17
C ASN A 84 8.56 9.66 14.92
N GLY A 85 7.96 9.63 13.73
CA GLY A 85 8.71 9.54 12.47
C GLY A 85 9.20 8.12 12.12
N VAL A 86 8.72 7.11 12.84
CA VAL A 86 8.96 5.69 12.54
C VAL A 86 7.62 5.00 12.34
N ALA A 87 7.53 4.12 11.36
CA ALA A 87 6.34 3.31 11.15
C ALA A 87 6.64 1.91 10.65
N ARG A 88 5.72 1.00 10.92
CA ARG A 88 5.69 -0.37 10.45
C ARG A 88 4.37 -0.62 9.74
N ALA A 89 4.44 -1.23 8.56
CA ALA A 89 3.29 -1.76 7.85
C ALA A 89 3.51 -3.24 7.56
N ARG A 90 2.44 -4.02 7.45
CA ARG A 90 2.51 -5.44 7.12
C ARG A 90 1.80 -5.71 5.81
N LYS A 91 2.44 -6.49 4.94
CA LYS A 91 1.81 -6.95 3.71
C LYS A 91 0.73 -7.99 4.04
N PHE A 92 -0.41 -7.91 3.36
CA PHE A 92 -1.41 -8.97 3.32
C PHE A 92 -1.65 -9.40 1.87
N ALA A 93 -1.81 -10.71 1.64
CA ALA A 93 -2.01 -11.30 0.32
C ALA A 93 -3.49 -11.55 -0.05
N GLY A 94 -4.42 -11.34 0.90
CA GLY A 94 -5.83 -11.64 0.70
C GLY A 94 -6.07 -13.15 0.66
N ASP A 95 -6.78 -13.64 -0.35
CA ASP A 95 -7.07 -15.07 -0.55
C ASP A 95 -6.14 -15.75 -1.57
N HIS A 96 -4.96 -15.18 -1.83
CA HIS A 96 -3.95 -15.81 -2.67
C HIS A 96 -3.50 -17.15 -2.05
N GLU A 97 -3.56 -18.25 -2.82
CA GLU A 97 -3.30 -19.61 -2.31
C GLU A 97 -1.95 -19.76 -1.63
N PHE A 98 -0.92 -19.10 -2.16
CA PHE A 98 0.42 -19.06 -1.57
C PHE A 98 1.22 -17.84 -2.05
N ASP A 99 1.44 -16.86 -1.17
CA ASP A 99 2.34 -15.74 -1.41
C ASP A 99 3.47 -15.75 -0.38
N VAL A 100 4.69 -16.06 -0.83
CA VAL A 100 5.89 -16.18 0.03
C VAL A 100 6.23 -14.91 0.81
N THR A 101 5.70 -13.76 0.37
CA THR A 101 5.92 -12.46 1.01
C THR A 101 4.71 -11.97 1.80
N ASP A 102 3.67 -12.79 1.95
CA ASP A 102 2.57 -12.48 2.86
C ASP A 102 3.07 -12.31 4.30
N GLY A 103 2.49 -11.36 5.03
CA GLY A 103 2.86 -11.06 6.40
C GLY A 103 4.23 -10.38 6.59
N ILE A 104 5.02 -10.17 5.54
CA ILE A 104 6.30 -9.44 5.64
C ILE A 104 6.06 -8.03 6.18
N GLY A 105 6.88 -7.63 7.16
CA GLY A 105 6.89 -6.29 7.71
C GLY A 105 7.80 -5.36 6.93
N VAL A 106 7.36 -4.12 6.74
CA VAL A 106 8.17 -3.03 6.21
C VAL A 106 8.28 -1.97 7.28
N VAL A 107 9.48 -1.45 7.50
CA VAL A 107 9.75 -0.35 8.44
C VAL A 107 10.22 0.87 7.65
N ALA A 108 9.63 2.02 7.93
CA ALA A 108 10.06 3.32 7.41
C ALA A 108 10.51 4.22 8.57
N LYS A 109 11.68 4.85 8.42
CA LYS A 109 12.27 5.77 9.40
C LYS A 109 12.60 7.07 8.71
N LEU A 110 12.00 8.16 9.15
CA LEU A 110 12.30 9.49 8.63
C LEU A 110 13.74 9.90 8.96
N GLY A 111 14.41 10.52 8.00
CA GLY A 111 15.80 10.94 8.16
C GLY A 111 16.57 11.05 6.85
N GLY A 112 17.70 11.75 6.89
CA GLY A 112 18.50 12.02 5.69
C GLY A 112 17.81 13.00 4.73
N LYS A 113 18.18 12.94 3.44
CA LYS A 113 17.71 13.87 2.39
C LYS A 113 16.94 13.20 1.25
N GLU A 114 16.99 11.88 1.16
CA GLU A 114 16.46 11.10 0.03
C GLU A 114 15.71 9.86 0.52
N ILE A 115 15.00 9.19 -0.39
CA ILE A 115 14.43 7.87 -0.13
C ILE A 115 15.53 6.82 -0.30
N VAL A 116 15.86 6.12 0.77
CA VAL A 116 16.91 5.10 0.82
C VAL A 116 16.30 3.74 1.13
N PHE A 117 16.62 2.74 0.33
CA PHE A 117 16.22 1.35 0.58
C PHE A 117 17.34 0.60 1.30
N GLY A 118 17.11 0.28 2.58
CA GLY A 118 18.06 -0.33 3.50
C GLY A 118 18.04 -1.86 3.50
N SER A 119 18.16 -2.45 4.69
CA SER A 119 18.24 -3.90 4.91
C SER A 119 16.99 -4.64 4.43
N GLY A 120 17.16 -5.93 4.09
CA GLY A 120 16.09 -6.80 3.55
C GLY A 120 15.66 -6.51 2.11
N ILE A 121 16.01 -5.36 1.56
CA ILE A 121 15.75 -5.02 0.16
C ILE A 121 16.95 -5.47 -0.67
N GLY A 122 16.72 -6.51 -1.48
CA GLY A 122 17.73 -7.14 -2.34
C GLY A 122 18.36 -6.20 -3.36
N MET A 123 19.42 -6.67 -4.01
CA MET A 123 20.14 -5.93 -5.04
C MET A 123 20.24 -6.73 -6.33
N ILE A 124 20.06 -6.05 -7.46
CA ILE A 124 20.28 -6.59 -8.80
C ILE A 124 21.24 -5.66 -9.52
N ARG A 125 22.38 -6.17 -9.97
CA ARG A 125 23.43 -5.41 -10.68
C ARG A 125 23.86 -4.13 -9.93
N GLY A 126 24.08 -4.25 -8.63
CA GLY A 126 24.52 -3.14 -7.76
C GLY A 126 23.44 -2.09 -7.45
N ARG A 127 22.18 -2.32 -7.82
CA ARG A 127 21.06 -1.41 -7.52
C ARG A 127 20.00 -2.12 -6.69
N LYS A 128 19.30 -1.37 -5.83
CA LYS A 128 18.19 -1.90 -5.04
C LYS A 128 17.09 -2.44 -5.96
N ALA A 129 16.57 -3.63 -5.63
CA ALA A 129 15.60 -4.36 -6.43
C ALA A 129 14.19 -3.78 -6.28
N VAL A 130 14.00 -2.55 -6.76
CA VAL A 130 12.72 -1.83 -6.77
C VAL A 130 12.31 -1.58 -8.21
N SER A 131 11.12 -2.07 -8.60
CA SER A 131 10.63 -1.91 -9.97
C SER A 131 10.30 -0.44 -10.28
N ARG A 132 10.27 -0.07 -11.57
CA ARG A 132 9.90 1.30 -11.98
C ARG A 132 8.49 1.70 -11.51
N ALA A 133 7.54 0.76 -11.56
CA ALA A 133 6.18 1.00 -11.11
C ALA A 133 6.11 1.20 -9.59
N ALA A 134 6.82 0.37 -8.83
CA ALA A 134 6.94 0.51 -7.38
C ALA A 134 7.57 1.84 -6.99
N MET A 135 8.69 2.21 -7.62
CA MET A 135 9.37 3.47 -7.35
C MET A 135 8.48 4.68 -7.67
N ARG A 136 7.72 4.64 -8.76
CA ARG A 136 6.76 5.70 -9.09
C ARG A 136 5.69 5.84 -8.01
N GLN A 137 5.06 4.73 -7.61
CA GLN A 137 4.06 4.72 -6.55
C GLN A 137 4.61 5.30 -5.24
N ILE A 138 5.82 4.89 -4.85
CA ILE A 138 6.51 5.38 -3.65
C ILE A 138 6.75 6.90 -3.73
N MET A 139 7.24 7.39 -4.86
CA MET A 139 7.50 8.82 -5.05
C MET A 139 6.22 9.65 -5.04
N ASP A 140 5.14 9.15 -5.63
CA ASP A 140 3.87 9.88 -5.69
C ASP A 140 3.23 9.97 -4.29
N ASN A 141 3.20 8.87 -3.55
CA ASN A 141 2.72 8.87 -2.16
C ASN A 141 3.59 9.73 -1.23
N PHE A 142 4.93 9.59 -1.33
CA PHE A 142 5.86 10.38 -0.53
C PHE A 142 5.65 11.88 -0.77
N ARG A 143 5.52 12.32 -2.03
CA ARG A 143 5.28 13.74 -2.35
C ARG A 143 3.95 14.24 -1.80
N GLU A 144 2.88 13.46 -1.94
CA GLU A 144 1.56 13.83 -1.42
C GLU A 144 1.60 14.04 0.10
N TYR A 145 2.13 13.05 0.84
CA TYR A 145 2.21 13.14 2.30
C TYR A 145 3.24 14.17 2.75
N ALA A 146 4.40 14.27 2.10
CA ALA A 146 5.38 15.29 2.43
C ALA A 146 4.82 16.71 2.25
N ALA A 147 4.04 16.95 1.20
CA ALA A 147 3.34 18.23 1.00
C ALA A 147 2.27 18.46 2.08
N LYS A 148 1.42 17.46 2.34
CA LYS A 148 0.34 17.53 3.34
C LYS A 148 0.86 17.87 4.74
N TYR A 149 1.97 17.24 5.14
CA TYR A 149 2.57 17.38 6.47
C TYR A 149 3.77 18.34 6.51
N ARG A 150 4.04 19.08 5.42
CA ARG A 150 5.18 20.00 5.29
C ARG A 150 6.53 19.36 5.61
N TYR A 151 6.66 18.05 5.39
CA TYR A 151 7.89 17.30 5.60
C TYR A 151 8.90 17.56 4.46
N ARG A 152 10.18 17.74 4.80
CA ARG A 152 11.24 18.07 3.83
C ARG A 152 12.47 17.15 3.89
N GLY A 153 12.45 16.15 4.77
CA GLY A 153 13.56 15.21 4.91
C GLY A 153 13.46 14.01 3.96
N GLY A 154 14.34 13.04 4.14
CA GLY A 154 14.31 11.74 3.47
C GLY A 154 13.62 10.65 4.28
N VAL A 155 13.68 9.41 3.80
CA VAL A 155 13.18 8.25 4.54
C VAL A 155 14.02 7.03 4.23
N ILE A 156 14.34 6.24 5.25
CA ILE A 156 15.00 4.95 5.13
C ILE A 156 13.93 3.86 5.24
N VAL A 157 13.88 2.95 4.27
CA VAL A 157 12.92 1.84 4.21
C VAL A 157 13.65 0.52 4.35
N GLU A 158 13.20 -0.33 5.26
CA GLU A 158 13.82 -1.63 5.58
C GLU A 158 12.76 -2.74 5.60
N VAL A 159 13.20 -3.97 5.31
CA VAL A 159 12.39 -5.19 5.42
C VAL A 159 13.10 -6.12 6.42
N PRO A 160 12.84 -5.98 7.72
CA PRO A 160 13.52 -6.76 8.76
C PRO A 160 13.18 -8.26 8.72
#